data_AF-A0A8T5RKU8-F1
#
_entry.id   AF-A0A8T5RKU8-F1
#
_cell.length_a   1.000
_cell.length_b   1.000
_cell.length_c   1.000
_cell.angle_alpha   90.00
_cell.angle_beta   90.00
_cell.angle_gamma   90.00
#
_symmetry.space_group_name_H-M   'P 1'
#
loop_
_entity.id
_entity.type
_entity.pdbx_description
1 polymer ?
#
loop_
_entity_poly.entity_id
_entity_poly.type
_entity_poly.pdbx_seq_one_letter_code
_entity_poly.pdbx_strand_id
1 'polypeptide(L)'
;MSNDTLKIQINKLESELEQKDEEINNHLDRIEHLENNVMQLETLIQEAEAEGKIDSKKYQNTRIKIELDEKEKEVRVLKNNLGFLRKENMNLKKELDDKNRDESHTYSVMQKDTDNEPLHALIKELQSKINKQQTEISTLRSSTSNSKIQTFDFEKELKEKDKRIEKLQLEINDLKEKDKTIEKLKLEIIDLKANSKLFEKSEGSRKTKSIATNLTGDLQEKLNKTRRQVVILEKKIAQYDTKDNHISSTISDKENLITDLKTKLTNLQNQIKQKEDNIRVYKKTISDLEAAQSKITRDLGSGNMSSLTDELQRRLNKAKYQIRTLDAKLEKYENSSKLETELENLKIKAKTQEEFLNEKTETIEMIKKEATKSHEEVQKLKKYIESIRPTKKVEEFIKISPNMDLRIKELKTMVKELEKQNSEQRLEITQLRKS
;
A
#
# COMPACT_ATOMS: atom_id res chain seq x y z
N MET A 1 -53.76 -32.64 9.31
CA MET A 1 -52.37 -32.17 9.13
C MET A 1 -51.56 -32.66 10.32
N SER A 2 -50.35 -33.20 10.10
CA SER A 2 -49.51 -33.69 11.20
C SER A 2 -48.98 -32.51 12.01
N ASN A 3 -48.77 -32.69 13.31
CA ASN A 3 -48.24 -31.67 14.19
C ASN A 3 -46.89 -31.12 13.68
N ASP A 4 -46.09 -31.98 13.04
CA ASP A 4 -44.82 -31.61 12.41
C ASP A 4 -44.98 -30.71 11.18
N THR A 5 -46.02 -30.92 10.37
CA THR A 5 -46.31 -30.05 9.21
C THR A 5 -46.75 -28.65 9.64
N LEU A 6 -47.48 -28.53 10.75
CA LEU A 6 -47.85 -27.24 11.32
C LEU A 6 -46.63 -26.53 11.91
N LYS A 7 -45.74 -27.27 12.59
CA LYS A 7 -44.51 -26.70 13.17
C LYS A 7 -43.55 -26.16 12.11
N ILE A 8 -43.40 -26.87 10.98
CA ILE A 8 -42.61 -26.38 9.83
C ILE A 8 -43.22 -25.11 9.24
N GLN A 9 -44.55 -25.05 9.11
CA GLN A 9 -45.23 -23.84 8.61
C GLN A 9 -45.09 -22.66 9.57
N ILE A 10 -45.20 -22.88 10.88
CA ILE A 10 -44.99 -21.84 11.90
C ILE A 10 -43.56 -21.30 11.80
N ASN A 11 -42.54 -22.16 11.81
CA ASN A 11 -41.14 -21.72 11.69
C ASN A 11 -40.87 -20.97 10.37
N LYS A 12 -41.51 -21.39 9.27
CA LYS A 12 -41.38 -20.70 7.99
C LYS A 12 -42.01 -19.30 8.04
N LEU A 13 -43.20 -19.18 8.62
CA LEU A 13 -43.90 -17.90 8.77
C LEU A 13 -43.15 -16.98 9.75
N GLU A 14 -42.56 -17.52 10.81
CA GLU A 14 -41.71 -16.76 11.73
C GLU A 14 -40.47 -16.21 11.03
N SER A 15 -39.80 -17.04 10.21
CA SER A 15 -38.66 -16.59 9.41
C SER A 15 -39.05 -15.56 8.34
N GLU A 16 -40.22 -15.71 7.71
CA GLU A 16 -40.74 -14.73 6.76
C GLU A 16 -41.09 -13.40 7.45
N LEU A 17 -41.66 -13.44 8.67
CA LEU A 17 -41.93 -12.25 9.48
C LEU A 17 -40.64 -11.53 9.86
N GLU A 18 -39.63 -12.26 10.36
CA GLU A 18 -38.34 -11.69 10.75
C GLU A 18 -37.64 -11.01 9.55
N GLN A 19 -37.68 -11.65 8.37
CA GLN A 19 -37.15 -11.06 7.15
C GLN A 19 -37.91 -9.78 6.75
N LYS A 20 -39.24 -9.78 6.91
CA LYS A 20 -40.06 -8.60 6.60
C LYS A 20 -39.82 -7.45 7.58
N ASP A 21 -39.63 -7.74 8.86
CA ASP A 21 -39.28 -6.72 9.85
C ASP A 21 -37.90 -6.12 9.56
N GLU A 22 -36.93 -6.93 9.12
CA GLU A 22 -35.63 -6.42 8.66
C GLU A 22 -35.76 -5.54 7.40
N GLU A 23 -36.56 -5.95 6.42
CA GLU A 23 -36.85 -5.12 5.24
C GLU A 23 -37.52 -3.79 5.61
N ILE A 24 -38.50 -3.82 6.53
CA ILE A 24 -39.19 -2.62 7.01
C ILE A 24 -38.21 -1.66 7.68
N ASN A 25 -37.37 -2.15 8.59
CA ASN A 25 -36.37 -1.31 9.27
C ASN A 25 -35.39 -0.67 8.28
N ASN A 26 -34.91 -1.44 7.28
CA ASN A 26 -34.07 -0.90 6.22
C ASN A 26 -34.78 0.20 5.39
N HIS A 27 -36.08 0.05 5.15
CA HIS A 27 -36.87 1.08 4.49
C HIS A 27 -37.06 2.33 5.35
N LEU A 28 -37.29 2.17 6.65
CA LEU A 28 -37.40 3.30 7.59
C LEU A 28 -36.10 4.10 7.66
N ASP A 29 -34.95 3.44 7.78
CA ASP A 29 -33.63 4.10 7.77
C ASP A 29 -33.37 4.87 6.46
N ARG A 30 -33.85 4.33 5.34
CA ARG A 30 -33.74 4.99 4.04
C ARG A 30 -34.65 6.22 3.96
N ILE A 31 -35.86 6.13 4.48
CA ILE A 31 -36.83 7.23 4.50
C ILE A 31 -36.29 8.38 5.35
N GLU A 32 -35.82 8.10 6.58
CA GLU A 32 -35.25 9.12 7.48
C GLU A 32 -34.09 9.88 6.80
N HIS A 33 -33.24 9.18 6.06
CA HIS A 33 -32.17 9.84 5.31
C HIS A 33 -32.68 10.73 4.17
N LEU A 34 -33.68 10.28 3.42
CA LEU A 34 -34.27 11.07 2.34
C LEU A 34 -34.98 12.31 2.89
N GLU A 35 -35.67 12.18 4.01
CA GLU A 35 -36.30 13.31 4.70
C GLU A 35 -35.27 14.36 5.12
N ASN A 36 -34.12 13.93 5.67
CA ASN A 36 -33.02 14.83 6.00
C ASN A 36 -32.45 15.55 4.77
N ASN A 37 -32.29 14.85 3.64
CA ASN A 37 -31.83 15.47 2.39
C ASN A 37 -32.84 16.49 1.84
N VAL A 38 -34.14 16.15 1.89
CA VAL A 38 -35.22 17.04 1.48
C VAL A 38 -35.22 18.30 2.34
N MET A 39 -35.09 18.17 3.66
CA MET A 39 -35.02 19.32 4.59
C MET A 39 -33.85 20.26 4.27
N GLN A 40 -32.68 19.72 3.91
CA GLN A 40 -31.52 20.52 3.50
C GLN A 40 -31.73 21.23 2.14
N LEU A 41 -32.50 20.63 1.23
CA LEU A 41 -32.84 21.26 -0.05
C LEU A 41 -33.95 22.30 0.11
N GLU A 42 -34.93 22.05 0.97
CA GLU A 42 -36.00 23.00 1.29
C GLU A 42 -35.47 24.27 1.95
N THR A 43 -34.51 24.14 2.87
CA THR A 43 -33.82 25.31 3.45
C THR A 43 -33.11 26.14 2.40
N LEU A 44 -32.43 25.52 1.43
CA LEU A 44 -31.84 26.24 0.30
C LEU A 44 -32.87 26.93 -0.60
N ILE A 45 -34.04 26.31 -0.81
CA ILE A 45 -35.12 26.91 -1.58
C ILE A 45 -35.68 28.14 -0.85
N GLN A 46 -35.91 28.04 0.46
CA GLN A 46 -36.37 29.17 1.28
C GLN A 46 -35.35 30.32 1.29
N GLU A 47 -34.05 30.03 1.40
CA GLU A 47 -33.00 31.04 1.29
C GLU A 47 -33.00 31.71 -0.10
N ALA A 48 -33.18 30.94 -1.17
CA ALA A 48 -33.23 31.46 -2.53
C ALA A 48 -34.49 32.30 -2.81
N GLU A 49 -35.62 31.96 -2.21
CA GLU A 49 -36.85 32.75 -2.27
C GLU A 49 -36.71 34.07 -1.52
N ALA A 50 -36.02 34.08 -0.37
CA ALA A 50 -35.74 35.29 0.39
C ALA A 50 -34.74 36.23 -0.30
N GLU A 51 -33.70 35.68 -0.94
CA GLU A 51 -32.64 36.44 -1.63
C GLU A 51 -32.98 36.73 -3.11
N GLY A 52 -34.06 36.15 -3.64
CA GLY A 52 -34.52 36.32 -5.03
C GLY A 52 -33.63 35.68 -6.10
N LYS A 53 -32.55 35.00 -5.70
CA LYS A 53 -31.62 34.25 -6.57
C LYS A 53 -31.06 33.05 -5.82
N ILE A 54 -30.87 31.93 -6.52
CA ILE A 54 -30.18 30.76 -5.96
C ILE A 54 -28.67 31.03 -5.97
N ASP A 55 -28.03 30.95 -4.81
CA ASP A 55 -26.57 30.88 -4.73
C ASP A 55 -26.11 29.52 -5.30
N SER A 56 -25.67 29.55 -6.57
CA SER A 56 -25.18 28.39 -7.30
C SER A 56 -24.07 27.64 -6.56
N LYS A 57 -23.27 28.32 -5.73
CA LYS A 57 -22.17 27.70 -5.00
C LYS A 57 -22.69 26.93 -3.79
N LYS A 58 -23.62 27.50 -3.02
CA LYS A 58 -24.31 26.80 -1.92
C LYS A 58 -25.07 25.56 -2.42
N TYR A 59 -25.81 25.69 -3.53
CA TYR A 59 -26.53 24.57 -4.13
C TYR A 59 -25.59 23.43 -4.55
N GLN A 60 -24.50 23.75 -5.26
CA GLN A 60 -23.51 22.74 -5.65
C GLN A 60 -22.86 22.08 -4.43
N ASN A 61 -22.54 22.84 -3.39
CA ASN A 61 -21.97 22.30 -2.16
C ASN A 61 -22.93 21.33 -1.44
N THR A 62 -24.21 21.68 -1.29
CA THR A 62 -25.19 20.81 -0.65
C THR A 62 -25.45 19.56 -1.48
N ARG A 63 -25.52 19.68 -2.81
CA ARG A 63 -25.63 18.53 -3.71
C ARG A 63 -24.44 17.58 -3.58
N ILE A 64 -23.21 18.11 -3.60
CA ILE A 64 -21.99 17.31 -3.43
C ILE A 64 -21.96 16.66 -2.04
N LYS A 65 -22.40 17.37 -0.99
CA LYS A 65 -22.47 16.83 0.37
C LYS A 65 -23.43 15.65 0.47
N ILE A 66 -24.63 15.76 -0.09
CA ILE A 66 -25.60 14.66 -0.14
C ILE A 66 -25.02 13.46 -0.90
N GLU A 67 -24.38 13.69 -2.05
CA GLU A 67 -23.76 12.62 -2.84
C GLU A 67 -22.59 11.95 -2.10
N LEU A 68 -21.80 12.73 -1.34
CA LEU A 68 -20.73 12.21 -0.50
C LEU A 68 -21.27 11.33 0.62
N ASP A 69 -22.32 11.78 1.32
CA ASP A 69 -22.95 11.04 2.42
C ASP A 69 -23.56 9.71 1.91
N GLU A 70 -24.18 9.71 0.73
CA GLU A 70 -24.65 8.49 0.07
C GLU A 70 -23.51 7.52 -0.25
N LYS A 71 -22.39 8.04 -0.78
CA LYS A 71 -21.21 7.23 -1.08
C LYS A 71 -20.53 6.69 0.18
N GLU A 72 -20.47 7.45 1.26
CA GLU A 72 -19.94 6.98 2.55
C GLU A 72 -20.79 5.85 3.14
N LYS A 73 -22.12 5.93 3.01
CA LYS A 73 -23.02 4.84 3.41
C LYS A 73 -22.79 3.58 2.57
N GLU A 74 -22.67 3.72 1.25
CA GLU A 74 -22.36 2.59 0.36
C GLU A 74 -21.04 1.92 0.76
N VAL A 75 -20.01 2.72 1.05
CA VAL A 75 -18.73 2.21 1.56
C VAL A 75 -18.88 1.49 2.91
N ARG A 76 -19.71 2.00 3.83
CA ARG A 76 -19.98 1.36 5.12
C ARG A 76 -20.66 0.00 4.95
N VAL A 77 -21.66 -0.09 4.08
CA VAL A 77 -22.34 -1.35 3.74
C VAL A 77 -21.36 -2.34 3.11
N LEU A 78 -20.57 -1.91 2.13
CA LEU A 78 -19.56 -2.76 1.50
C LEU A 78 -18.51 -3.25 2.51
N LYS A 79 -18.10 -2.40 3.45
CA LYS A 79 -17.17 -2.77 4.53
C LYS A 79 -17.77 -3.81 5.47
N ASN A 80 -19.04 -3.66 5.84
CA ASN A 80 -19.75 -4.66 6.66
C ASN A 80 -19.87 -5.99 5.92
N ASN A 81 -20.28 -5.97 4.65
CA ASN A 81 -20.37 -7.15 3.78
C ASN A 81 -19.01 -7.85 3.64
N LEU A 82 -17.93 -7.09 3.46
CA LEU A 82 -16.58 -7.63 3.42
C LEU A 82 -16.18 -8.27 4.77
N GLY A 83 -16.63 -7.71 5.90
CA GLY A 83 -16.48 -8.30 7.23
C GLY A 83 -17.18 -9.66 7.34
N PHE A 84 -18.43 -9.75 6.89
CA PHE A 84 -19.17 -11.01 6.85
C PHE A 84 -18.48 -12.05 5.96
N LEU A 85 -18.11 -11.68 4.73
CA LEU A 85 -17.42 -12.57 3.79
C LEU A 85 -16.07 -13.04 4.34
N ARG A 86 -15.33 -12.20 5.06
CA ARG A 86 -14.07 -12.62 5.72
C ARG A 86 -14.33 -13.63 6.83
N LYS A 87 -15.38 -13.44 7.63
CA LYS A 87 -15.76 -14.38 8.69
C LYS A 87 -16.22 -15.71 8.10
N GLU A 88 -17.06 -15.67 7.07
CA GLU A 88 -17.51 -16.86 6.33
C GLU A 88 -16.33 -17.61 5.71
N ASN A 89 -15.42 -16.92 5.03
CA ASN A 89 -14.22 -17.51 4.44
C ASN A 89 -13.31 -18.14 5.52
N MET A 90 -13.15 -17.48 6.68
CA MET A 90 -12.40 -18.04 7.80
C MET A 90 -13.06 -19.30 8.36
N ASN A 91 -14.40 -19.33 8.44
CA ASN A 91 -15.14 -20.51 8.89
C ASN A 91 -15.01 -21.66 7.87
N LEU A 92 -15.21 -21.40 6.58
CA LEU A 92 -15.03 -22.39 5.51
C LEU A 92 -13.61 -22.95 5.49
N LYS A 93 -12.60 -22.09 5.71
CA LYS A 93 -11.21 -22.54 5.79
C LYS A 93 -10.95 -23.43 7.01
N LYS A 94 -11.53 -23.11 8.17
CA LYS A 94 -11.47 -23.98 9.35
C LYS A 94 -12.16 -25.32 9.09
N GLU A 95 -13.36 -25.32 8.51
CA GLU A 95 -14.06 -26.55 8.14
C GLU A 95 -13.26 -27.40 7.15
N LEU A 96 -12.55 -26.76 6.20
CA LEU A 96 -11.67 -27.44 5.27
C LEU A 96 -10.44 -28.04 5.98
N ASP A 97 -9.81 -27.28 6.87
CA ASP A 97 -8.64 -27.73 7.64
C ASP A 97 -9.00 -28.86 8.61
N ASP A 98 -10.19 -28.81 9.22
CA ASP A 98 -10.71 -29.87 10.10
C ASP A 98 -11.00 -31.14 9.31
N LYS A 99 -11.67 -31.04 8.15
CA LYS A 99 -11.86 -32.19 7.24
C LYS A 99 -10.54 -32.79 6.76
N ASN A 100 -9.57 -31.96 6.41
CA ASN A 100 -8.24 -32.43 5.99
C ASN A 100 -7.45 -33.11 7.13
N ARG A 101 -7.67 -32.68 8.39
CA ARG A 101 -7.08 -33.34 9.57
C ARG A 101 -7.73 -34.68 9.86
N ASP A 102 -9.05 -34.78 9.70
CA ASP A 102 -9.80 -36.03 9.83
C ASP A 102 -9.38 -37.04 8.75
N GLU A 103 -9.17 -36.58 7.50
CA GLU A 103 -8.57 -37.39 6.44
C GLU A 103 -7.13 -37.82 6.80
N SER A 104 -6.29 -36.92 7.30
CA SER A 104 -4.91 -37.26 7.67
C SER A 104 -4.80 -38.22 8.87
N HIS A 105 -5.79 -38.26 9.77
CA HIS A 105 -5.88 -39.24 10.86
C HIS A 105 -6.45 -40.59 10.40
N THR A 106 -7.18 -40.63 9.29
CA THR A 106 -7.67 -41.89 8.71
C THR A 106 -6.63 -42.60 7.83
N TYR A 107 -5.65 -41.89 7.25
CA TYR A 107 -4.60 -42.52 6.42
C TYR A 107 -3.44 -43.18 7.19
N SER A 108 -3.35 -43.07 8.52
CA SER A 108 -2.31 -43.78 9.32
C SER A 108 -2.71 -45.18 9.79
N VAL A 109 -3.95 -45.62 9.57
CA VAL A 109 -4.38 -46.95 9.97
C VAL A 109 -5.08 -47.63 8.79
N MET A 110 -4.44 -48.69 8.31
CA MET A 110 -4.87 -49.63 7.25
C MET A 110 -4.45 -49.28 5.81
N GLN A 111 -3.26 -49.78 5.46
CA GLN A 111 -3.17 -50.60 4.26
C GLN A 111 -4.28 -51.67 4.30
N LYS A 112 -5.26 -51.57 3.41
CA LYS A 112 -5.99 -52.72 2.90
C LYS A 112 -6.42 -52.44 1.47
N ASP A 113 -5.70 -53.08 0.55
CA ASP A 113 -6.10 -53.38 -0.82
C ASP A 113 -7.34 -54.29 -0.81
N THR A 114 -8.50 -53.74 -0.47
CA THR A 114 -9.80 -54.39 -0.69
C THR A 114 -10.79 -53.35 -1.17
N ASP A 115 -10.97 -53.32 -2.49
CA ASP A 115 -12.18 -52.93 -3.21
C ASP A 115 -12.75 -51.54 -2.91
N ASN A 116 -12.12 -50.54 -3.54
CA ASN A 116 -12.75 -49.25 -3.87
C ASN A 116 -13.92 -49.40 -4.88
N GLU A 117 -14.59 -50.56 -4.96
CA GLU A 117 -15.75 -50.79 -5.83
C GLU A 117 -16.88 -49.78 -5.61
N PRO A 118 -17.26 -49.37 -4.38
CA PRO A 118 -18.30 -48.37 -4.17
C PRO A 118 -17.89 -46.99 -4.69
N LEU A 119 -16.63 -46.60 -4.49
CA LEU A 119 -16.10 -45.32 -4.96
C LEU A 119 -15.95 -45.32 -6.48
N HIS A 120 -15.47 -46.42 -7.06
CA HIS A 120 -15.31 -46.56 -8.50
C HIS A 120 -16.68 -46.66 -9.21
N ALA A 121 -17.68 -47.27 -8.58
CA ALA A 121 -19.06 -47.28 -9.04
C ALA A 121 -19.67 -45.88 -9.00
N LEU A 122 -19.44 -45.12 -7.91
CA LEU A 122 -19.89 -43.75 -7.78
C LEU A 122 -19.22 -42.82 -8.80
N ILE A 123 -17.90 -42.95 -9.01
CA ILE A 123 -17.17 -42.21 -10.04
C ILE A 123 -17.74 -42.52 -11.43
N LYS A 124 -18.00 -43.80 -11.72
CA LYS A 124 -18.59 -44.21 -13.01
C LYS A 124 -20.02 -43.69 -13.18
N GLU A 125 -20.82 -43.65 -12.12
CA GLU A 125 -22.17 -43.09 -12.13
C GLU A 125 -22.15 -41.57 -12.33
N LEU A 126 -21.28 -40.85 -11.62
CA LEU A 126 -21.09 -39.42 -11.76
C LEU A 126 -20.58 -39.08 -13.17
N GLN A 127 -19.65 -39.85 -13.71
CA GLN A 127 -19.12 -39.66 -15.05
C GLN A 127 -20.19 -39.95 -16.12
N SER A 128 -21.05 -40.96 -15.91
CA SER A 128 -22.22 -41.20 -16.75
C SER A 128 -23.24 -40.06 -16.70
N LYS A 129 -23.52 -39.51 -15.50
CA LYS A 129 -24.40 -38.34 -15.33
C LYS A 129 -23.84 -37.10 -15.99
N ILE A 130 -22.55 -36.83 -15.83
CA ILE A 130 -21.85 -35.71 -16.48
C ILE A 130 -21.93 -35.86 -18.00
N ASN A 131 -21.63 -37.04 -18.55
CA ASN A 131 -21.72 -37.29 -19.98
C ASN A 131 -23.14 -37.09 -20.51
N LYS A 132 -24.16 -37.59 -19.79
CA LYS A 132 -25.57 -37.41 -20.15
C LYS A 132 -25.96 -35.92 -20.14
N GLN A 133 -25.61 -35.19 -19.09
CA GLN A 133 -25.84 -33.74 -19.01
C GLN A 133 -25.12 -32.99 -20.13
N GLN A 134 -23.91 -33.40 -20.50
CA GLN A 134 -23.14 -32.76 -21.57
C GLN A 134 -23.75 -33.03 -22.95
N THR A 135 -24.31 -34.23 -23.18
CA THR A 135 -25.09 -34.51 -24.39
C THR A 135 -26.36 -33.67 -24.44
N GLU A 136 -27.06 -33.51 -23.33
CA GLU A 136 -28.29 -32.70 -23.23
C GLU A 136 -28.01 -31.20 -23.41
N ILE A 137 -26.92 -30.68 -22.85
CA ILE A 137 -26.46 -29.31 -23.10
C ILE A 137 -26.13 -29.12 -24.59
N SER A 138 -25.49 -30.11 -25.22
CA SER A 138 -25.13 -30.03 -26.64
C SER A 138 -26.36 -30.05 -27.54
N THR A 139 -27.36 -30.88 -27.24
CA THR A 139 -28.64 -30.89 -27.98
C THR A 139 -29.41 -29.59 -27.76
N LEU A 140 -29.48 -29.06 -26.54
CA LEU A 140 -30.11 -27.77 -26.25
C LEU A 140 -29.43 -26.61 -26.97
N ARG A 141 -28.09 -26.60 -27.05
CA ARG A 141 -27.33 -25.57 -27.80
C ARG A 141 -27.60 -25.66 -29.30
N SER A 142 -27.63 -26.86 -29.86
CA SER A 142 -27.98 -27.07 -31.28
C SER A 142 -29.41 -26.65 -31.57
N SER A 143 -30.38 -27.02 -30.72
CA SER A 143 -31.78 -26.60 -30.84
C SER A 143 -31.95 -25.08 -30.72
N THR A 144 -31.21 -24.43 -29.84
CA THR A 144 -31.21 -22.95 -29.69
C THR A 144 -30.59 -22.27 -30.90
N SER A 145 -29.56 -22.86 -31.51
CA SER A 145 -28.94 -22.31 -32.73
C SER A 145 -29.89 -22.46 -33.93
N ASN A 146 -30.56 -23.60 -34.04
CA ASN A 146 -31.58 -23.83 -35.06
C ASN A 146 -32.79 -22.91 -34.88
N SER A 147 -33.26 -22.66 -33.65
CA SER A 147 -34.36 -21.73 -33.42
C SER A 147 -33.97 -20.29 -33.79
N LYS A 148 -32.74 -19.85 -33.51
CA LYS A 148 -32.23 -18.54 -33.91
C LYS A 148 -32.20 -18.37 -35.43
N ILE A 149 -31.75 -19.40 -36.16
CA ILE A 149 -31.76 -19.39 -37.63
C ILE A 149 -33.21 -19.30 -38.13
N GLN A 150 -34.11 -20.10 -37.56
CA GLN A 150 -35.51 -20.10 -37.94
C GLN A 150 -36.20 -18.75 -37.65
N THR A 151 -35.88 -18.09 -36.53
CA THR A 151 -36.39 -16.73 -36.25
C THR A 151 -35.86 -15.70 -37.24
N PHE A 152 -34.61 -15.82 -37.70
CA PHE A 152 -34.03 -14.92 -38.69
C PHE A 152 -34.70 -15.08 -40.06
N ASP A 153 -34.98 -16.32 -40.47
CA ASP A 153 -35.69 -16.60 -41.71
C ASP A 153 -37.14 -16.08 -41.67
N PHE A 154 -37.85 -16.27 -40.55
CA PHE A 154 -39.19 -15.70 -40.37
C PHE A 154 -39.17 -14.17 -40.38
N GLU A 155 -38.17 -13.52 -39.76
CA GLU A 155 -38.06 -12.06 -39.76
C GLU A 155 -37.81 -11.52 -41.18
N LYS A 156 -37.03 -12.24 -42.00
CA LYS A 156 -36.81 -11.91 -43.40
C LYS A 156 -38.10 -12.05 -44.22
N GLU A 157 -38.85 -13.14 -44.04
CA GLU A 157 -40.13 -13.36 -44.72
C GLU A 157 -41.18 -12.30 -44.31
N LEU A 158 -41.19 -11.90 -43.04
CA LEU A 158 -42.07 -10.85 -42.53
C LEU A 158 -41.79 -9.51 -43.23
N LYS A 159 -40.50 -9.13 -43.34
CA LYS A 159 -40.09 -7.90 -44.05
C LYS A 159 -40.45 -7.92 -45.53
N GLU A 160 -40.41 -9.08 -46.19
CA GLU A 160 -40.85 -9.20 -47.59
C GLU A 160 -42.36 -9.08 -47.72
N LYS A 161 -43.13 -9.68 -46.80
CA LYS A 161 -44.59 -9.54 -46.75
C LYS A 161 -45.02 -8.10 -46.47
N ASP A 162 -44.34 -7.39 -45.57
CA ASP A 162 -44.61 -5.97 -45.29
C ASP A 162 -44.38 -5.10 -46.53
N LYS A 163 -43.27 -5.31 -47.26
CA LYS A 163 -43.03 -4.64 -48.54
C LYS A 163 -44.09 -4.95 -49.59
N ARG A 164 -44.65 -6.17 -49.59
CA ARG A 164 -45.74 -6.56 -50.50
C ARG A 164 -47.03 -5.86 -50.11
N ILE A 165 -47.34 -5.76 -48.82
CA ILE A 165 -48.50 -5.05 -48.30
C ILE A 165 -48.42 -3.57 -48.67
N GLU A 166 -47.26 -2.93 -48.50
CA GLU A 166 -47.05 -1.53 -48.86
C GLU A 166 -47.30 -1.26 -50.35
N LYS A 167 -46.79 -2.14 -51.24
CA LYS A 167 -47.07 -2.06 -52.68
C LYS A 167 -48.57 -2.22 -53.01
N LEU A 168 -49.24 -3.17 -52.38
CA LEU A 168 -50.69 -3.39 -52.59
C LEU A 168 -51.52 -2.22 -52.05
N GLN A 169 -51.11 -1.59 -50.94
CA GLN A 169 -51.78 -0.40 -50.42
C GLN A 169 -51.67 0.79 -51.39
N LEU A 170 -50.50 0.99 -51.99
CA LEU A 170 -50.32 2.01 -53.04
C LEU A 170 -51.23 1.73 -54.25
N GLU A 171 -51.29 0.49 -54.71
CA GLU A 171 -52.15 0.09 -55.83
C GLU A 171 -53.64 0.28 -55.53
N ILE A 172 -54.09 -0.06 -54.32
CA ILE A 172 -55.47 0.17 -53.86
C ILE A 172 -55.80 1.67 -53.85
N ASN A 173 -54.87 2.51 -53.41
CA ASN A 173 -55.09 3.96 -53.41
C ASN A 173 -55.22 4.51 -54.83
N ASP A 174 -54.39 4.03 -55.75
CA ASP A 174 -54.43 4.40 -57.17
C ASP A 174 -55.76 3.98 -57.82
N LEU A 175 -56.25 2.77 -57.51
CA LEU A 175 -57.56 2.30 -57.97
C LEU A 175 -58.72 3.12 -57.38
N LYS A 176 -58.66 3.49 -56.11
CA LYS A 176 -59.67 4.36 -55.48
C LYS A 176 -59.74 5.74 -56.14
N GLU A 177 -58.62 6.33 -56.53
CA GLU A 177 -58.62 7.58 -57.28
C GLU A 177 -59.22 7.40 -58.68
N LYS A 178 -58.90 6.29 -59.36
CA LYS A 178 -59.51 5.95 -60.65
C LYS A 178 -61.04 5.78 -60.56
N ASP A 179 -61.55 5.13 -59.53
CA ASP A 179 -62.99 4.99 -59.29
C ASP A 179 -63.68 6.34 -59.07
N LYS A 180 -63.05 7.27 -58.33
CA LYS A 180 -63.58 8.64 -58.19
C LYS A 180 -63.68 9.36 -59.54
N THR A 181 -62.71 9.18 -60.43
CA THR A 181 -62.79 9.73 -61.80
C THR A 181 -63.89 9.07 -62.63
N ILE A 182 -64.09 7.75 -62.50
CA ILE A 182 -65.17 7.04 -63.20
C ILE A 182 -66.54 7.57 -62.75
N GLU A 183 -66.75 7.78 -61.44
CA GLU A 183 -68.01 8.34 -60.93
C GLU A 183 -68.27 9.76 -61.44
N LYS A 184 -67.22 10.62 -61.52
CA LYS A 184 -67.35 11.94 -62.14
C LYS A 184 -67.78 11.86 -63.60
N LEU A 185 -67.15 10.97 -64.38
CA LEU A 185 -67.48 10.78 -65.80
C LEU A 185 -68.90 10.22 -66.00
N LYS A 186 -69.36 9.31 -65.13
CA LYS A 186 -70.74 8.81 -65.17
C LYS A 186 -71.76 9.94 -64.99
N LEU A 187 -71.53 10.82 -64.02
CA LEU A 187 -72.40 11.99 -63.78
C LEU A 187 -72.42 12.91 -65.01
N GLU A 188 -71.27 13.17 -65.62
CA GLU A 188 -71.17 14.01 -66.81
C GLU A 188 -71.91 13.40 -68.03
N ILE A 189 -71.84 12.09 -68.21
CA ILE A 189 -72.60 11.38 -69.26
C ILE A 189 -74.11 11.49 -69.04
N ILE A 190 -74.58 11.43 -67.79
CA ILE A 190 -76.00 11.59 -67.46
C ILE A 190 -76.46 13.01 -67.83
N ASP A 191 -75.69 14.03 -67.47
CA ASP A 191 -75.98 15.42 -67.81
C ASP A 191 -76.01 15.65 -69.33
N LEU A 192 -75.03 15.10 -70.07
CA LEU A 192 -74.98 15.18 -71.53
C LEU A 192 -76.17 14.48 -72.19
N LYS A 193 -76.57 13.30 -71.69
CA LYS A 193 -77.76 12.58 -72.20
C LYS A 193 -79.04 13.39 -71.96
N ALA A 194 -79.20 13.99 -70.79
CA ALA A 194 -80.34 14.84 -70.47
C ALA A 194 -80.42 16.05 -71.42
N ASN A 195 -79.27 16.69 -71.69
CA ASN A 195 -79.18 17.82 -72.61
C ASN A 195 -79.45 17.42 -74.07
N SER A 196 -78.99 16.25 -74.54
CA SER A 196 -79.30 15.79 -75.90
C SER A 196 -80.79 15.51 -76.12
N LYS A 197 -81.48 14.93 -75.13
CA LYS A 197 -82.94 14.69 -75.17
C LYS A 197 -83.77 15.98 -75.19
N LEU A 198 -83.24 17.06 -74.61
CA LEU A 198 -83.86 18.39 -74.69
C LEU A 198 -83.68 19.01 -76.08
N PHE A 199 -82.58 18.71 -76.75
CA PHE A 199 -82.26 19.20 -78.10
C PHE A 199 -83.13 18.53 -79.19
N GLU A 200 -83.40 17.22 -79.08
CA GLU A 200 -84.26 16.48 -80.03
C GLU A 200 -85.74 16.92 -80.01
N LYS A 201 -86.22 17.56 -78.93
CA LYS A 201 -87.64 17.98 -78.78
C LYS A 201 -87.94 19.41 -79.24
N SER A 202 -87.01 20.05 -79.93
CA SER A 202 -87.02 21.51 -80.15
C SER A 202 -86.92 21.88 -81.64
N GLU A 203 -88.01 21.68 -82.39
CA GLU A 203 -88.26 22.47 -83.61
C GLU A 203 -89.07 23.74 -83.26
N GLY A 204 -88.61 24.90 -83.74
CA GLY A 204 -89.37 26.16 -83.69
C GLY A 204 -88.55 27.38 -83.22
N SER A 205 -88.36 28.33 -84.13
CA SER A 205 -87.52 29.55 -84.03
C SER A 205 -87.87 30.58 -82.94
N ARG A 206 -88.92 30.37 -82.13
CA ARG A 206 -89.15 31.15 -80.88
C ARG A 206 -88.47 30.56 -79.66
N LYS A 207 -88.17 29.25 -79.65
CA LYS A 207 -87.41 28.60 -78.58
C LYS A 207 -85.92 28.93 -78.65
N THR A 208 -85.33 29.22 -79.79
CA THR A 208 -83.88 29.53 -79.91
C THR A 208 -83.47 30.75 -79.09
N LYS A 209 -84.32 31.77 -78.96
CA LYS A 209 -84.07 32.93 -78.08
C LYS A 209 -84.15 32.54 -76.59
N SER A 210 -85.11 31.70 -76.22
CA SER A 210 -85.26 31.15 -74.86
C SER A 210 -84.14 30.16 -74.50
N ILE A 211 -83.69 29.35 -75.46
CA ILE A 211 -82.55 28.43 -75.34
C ILE A 211 -81.27 29.24 -75.21
N ALA A 212 -81.09 30.30 -75.99
CA ALA A 212 -79.93 31.19 -75.87
C ALA A 212 -79.90 31.88 -74.50
N THR A 213 -81.02 32.38 -73.98
CA THR A 213 -81.06 33.00 -72.63
C THR A 213 -80.82 31.97 -71.53
N ASN A 214 -81.39 30.77 -71.64
CA ASN A 214 -81.18 29.69 -70.66
C ASN A 214 -79.73 29.19 -70.69
N LEU A 215 -79.16 28.99 -71.87
CA LEU A 215 -77.76 28.61 -72.05
C LEU A 215 -76.80 29.68 -71.52
N THR A 216 -77.13 30.96 -71.72
CA THR A 216 -76.35 32.07 -71.16
C THR A 216 -76.43 32.07 -69.63
N GLY A 217 -77.62 31.81 -69.07
CA GLY A 217 -77.81 31.65 -67.63
C GLY A 217 -77.01 30.47 -67.05
N ASP A 218 -77.09 29.30 -67.68
CA ASP A 218 -76.36 28.10 -67.27
C ASP A 218 -74.84 28.27 -67.37
N LEU A 219 -74.36 28.94 -68.43
CA LEU A 219 -72.95 29.28 -68.59
C LEU A 219 -72.50 30.29 -67.53
N GLN A 220 -73.33 31.28 -67.21
CA GLN A 220 -73.03 32.24 -66.14
C GLN A 220 -72.98 31.54 -64.76
N GLU A 221 -73.90 30.61 -64.50
CA GLU A 221 -73.93 29.84 -63.25
C GLU A 221 -72.73 28.89 -63.14
N LYS A 222 -72.38 28.18 -64.23
CA LYS A 222 -71.16 27.36 -64.31
C LYS A 222 -69.91 28.21 -64.09
N LEU A 223 -69.80 29.35 -64.77
CA LEU A 223 -68.67 30.28 -64.60
C LEU A 223 -68.54 30.73 -63.14
N ASN A 224 -69.66 31.07 -62.49
CA ASN A 224 -69.67 31.46 -61.09
C ASN A 224 -69.29 30.31 -60.15
N LYS A 225 -69.75 29.08 -60.41
CA LYS A 225 -69.33 27.87 -59.67
C LYS A 225 -67.84 27.61 -59.83
N THR A 226 -67.30 27.69 -61.05
CA THR A 226 -65.88 27.53 -61.33
C THR A 226 -65.06 28.62 -60.64
N ARG A 227 -65.47 29.89 -60.69
CA ARG A 227 -64.82 30.98 -59.95
C ARG A 227 -64.77 30.72 -58.45
N ARG A 228 -65.87 30.26 -57.85
CA ARG A 228 -65.89 29.89 -56.42
C ARG A 228 -64.95 28.72 -56.12
N GLN A 229 -64.88 27.72 -56.99
CA GLN A 229 -63.95 26.60 -56.83
C GLN A 229 -62.50 27.05 -56.94
N VAL A 230 -62.16 27.93 -57.88
CA VAL A 230 -60.82 28.52 -58.02
C VAL A 230 -60.41 29.23 -56.73
N VAL A 231 -61.29 30.08 -56.17
CA VAL A 231 -61.01 30.77 -54.90
C VAL A 231 -60.80 29.79 -53.74
N ILE A 232 -61.56 28.70 -53.68
CA ILE A 232 -61.39 27.65 -52.65
C ILE A 232 -60.04 26.94 -52.84
N LEU A 233 -59.65 26.64 -54.08
CA LEU A 233 -58.38 25.98 -54.39
C LEU A 233 -57.18 26.90 -54.09
N GLU A 234 -57.25 28.18 -54.45
CA GLU A 234 -56.24 29.18 -54.10
C GLU A 234 -56.03 29.26 -52.58
N LYS A 235 -57.12 29.29 -51.81
CA LYS A 235 -57.06 29.24 -50.34
C LYS A 235 -56.42 27.96 -49.81
N LYS A 236 -56.71 26.81 -50.43
CA LYS A 236 -56.07 25.53 -50.05
C LYS A 236 -54.58 25.53 -50.36
N ILE A 237 -54.17 26.04 -51.52
CA ILE A 237 -52.75 26.15 -51.91
C ILE A 237 -52.00 27.00 -50.88
N ALA A 238 -52.51 28.19 -50.55
CA ALA A 238 -51.88 29.04 -49.53
C ALA A 238 -51.77 28.36 -48.15
N GLN A 239 -52.76 27.53 -47.77
CA GLN A 239 -52.68 26.72 -46.55
C GLN A 239 -51.62 25.61 -46.63
N TYR A 240 -51.39 25.02 -47.79
CA TYR A 240 -50.32 24.05 -47.97
C TYR A 240 -48.95 24.72 -47.95
N ASP A 241 -48.78 25.88 -48.60
CA ASP A 241 -47.51 26.62 -48.60
C ASP A 241 -47.09 27.03 -47.18
N THR A 242 -48.03 27.49 -46.37
CA THR A 242 -47.76 27.83 -44.96
C THR A 242 -47.37 26.61 -44.13
N LYS A 243 -48.00 25.45 -44.36
CA LYS A 243 -47.62 24.20 -43.70
C LYS A 243 -46.25 23.70 -44.16
N ASP A 244 -45.93 23.82 -45.44
CA ASP A 244 -44.66 23.37 -46.01
C ASP A 244 -43.48 24.19 -45.46
N ASN A 245 -43.67 25.51 -45.32
CA ASN A 245 -42.70 26.40 -44.67
C ASN A 245 -42.49 26.03 -43.19
N HIS A 246 -43.55 25.73 -42.45
CA HIS A 246 -43.43 25.28 -41.06
C HIS A 246 -42.69 23.95 -40.95
N ILE A 247 -43.00 22.98 -41.83
CA ILE A 247 -42.32 21.69 -41.86
C ILE A 247 -40.83 21.90 -42.16
N SER A 248 -40.49 22.73 -43.15
CA SER A 248 -39.11 23.08 -43.51
C SER A 248 -38.34 23.70 -42.34
N SER A 249 -38.94 24.64 -41.60
CA SER A 249 -38.35 25.20 -40.39
C SER A 249 -38.10 24.12 -39.33
N THR A 250 -39.09 23.24 -39.11
CA THR A 250 -38.99 22.16 -38.11
C THR A 250 -37.90 21.15 -38.48
N ILE A 251 -37.73 20.86 -39.77
CA ILE A 251 -36.65 20.00 -40.28
C ILE A 251 -35.30 20.65 -40.00
N SER A 252 -35.14 21.94 -40.32
CA SER A 252 -33.90 22.69 -40.06
C SER A 252 -33.53 22.69 -38.57
N ASP A 253 -34.50 22.88 -37.66
CA ASP A 253 -34.25 22.85 -36.22
C ASP A 253 -33.80 21.46 -35.74
N LYS A 254 -34.41 20.40 -36.29
CA LYS A 254 -34.01 19.01 -36.00
C LYS A 254 -32.62 18.69 -36.54
N GLU A 255 -32.25 19.18 -37.72
CA GLU A 255 -30.90 19.01 -38.27
C GLU A 255 -29.83 19.71 -37.41
N ASN A 256 -30.13 20.92 -36.94
CA ASN A 256 -29.27 21.63 -35.98
C ASN A 256 -29.13 20.86 -34.66
N LEU A 257 -30.23 20.29 -34.14
CA LEU A 257 -30.16 19.44 -32.94
C LEU A 257 -29.33 18.17 -33.18
N ILE A 258 -29.48 17.52 -34.33
CA ILE A 258 -28.71 16.31 -34.69
C ILE A 258 -27.22 16.63 -34.79
N THR A 259 -26.85 17.76 -35.40
CA THR A 259 -25.44 18.18 -35.49
C THR A 259 -24.85 18.45 -34.11
N ASP A 260 -25.59 19.12 -33.23
CA ASP A 260 -25.19 19.42 -31.86
C ASP A 260 -25.05 18.16 -30.98
N LEU A 261 -25.91 17.15 -31.20
CA LEU A 261 -25.78 15.85 -30.56
C LEU A 261 -24.57 15.06 -31.09
N LYS A 262 -24.27 15.13 -32.39
CA LYS A 262 -23.08 14.49 -32.97
C LYS A 262 -21.79 15.07 -32.40
N THR A 263 -21.69 16.39 -32.26
CA THR A 263 -20.51 17.03 -31.67
C THR A 263 -20.31 16.62 -30.20
N LYS A 264 -21.39 16.61 -29.40
CA LYS A 264 -21.36 16.10 -28.01
C LYS A 264 -20.91 14.65 -27.94
N LEU A 265 -21.41 13.79 -28.85
CA LEU A 265 -21.04 12.38 -28.91
C LEU A 265 -19.54 12.21 -29.23
N THR A 266 -19.01 12.97 -30.20
CA THR A 266 -17.57 12.93 -30.51
C THR A 266 -16.70 13.40 -29.35
N ASN A 267 -17.14 14.42 -28.60
CA ASN A 267 -16.42 14.89 -27.41
C ASN A 267 -16.40 13.83 -26.30
N LEU A 268 -17.53 13.17 -26.03
CA LEU A 268 -17.59 12.09 -25.05
C LEU A 268 -16.72 10.90 -25.46
N GLN A 269 -16.70 10.52 -26.74
CA GLN A 269 -15.80 9.47 -27.25
C GLN A 269 -14.33 9.83 -27.02
N ASN A 270 -13.93 11.08 -27.27
CA ASN A 270 -12.56 11.54 -27.02
C ASN A 270 -12.20 11.50 -25.52
N GLN A 271 -13.12 11.90 -24.64
CA GLN A 271 -12.90 11.82 -23.19
C GLN A 271 -12.77 10.37 -22.69
N ILE A 272 -13.58 9.45 -23.23
CA ILE A 272 -13.47 8.01 -22.92
C ILE A 272 -12.10 7.50 -23.31
N LYS A 273 -11.65 7.79 -24.54
CA LYS A 273 -10.33 7.37 -25.03
C LYS A 273 -9.17 7.89 -24.15
N GLN A 274 -9.23 9.16 -23.74
CA GLN A 274 -8.25 9.72 -22.81
C GLN A 274 -8.26 9.00 -21.44
N LYS A 275 -9.43 8.66 -20.92
CA LYS A 275 -9.55 7.90 -19.66
C LYS A 275 -9.01 6.47 -19.81
N GLU A 276 -9.24 5.82 -20.94
CA GLU A 276 -8.68 4.49 -21.23
C GLU A 276 -7.15 4.51 -21.28
N ASP A 277 -6.56 5.52 -21.93
CA ASP A 277 -5.10 5.71 -21.96
C ASP A 277 -4.53 5.94 -20.55
N ASN A 278 -5.20 6.76 -19.72
CA ASN A 278 -4.80 6.97 -18.33
C ASN A 278 -4.88 5.68 -17.50
N ILE A 279 -5.95 4.89 -17.66
CA ILE A 279 -6.07 3.58 -16.99
C ILE A 279 -4.92 2.65 -17.40
N ARG A 280 -4.51 2.67 -18.67
CA ARG A 280 -3.39 1.87 -19.16
C ARG A 280 -2.06 2.28 -18.52
N VAL A 281 -1.82 3.58 -18.38
CA VAL A 281 -0.65 4.11 -17.66
C VAL A 281 -0.68 3.68 -16.20
N TYR A 282 -1.81 3.86 -15.51
CA TYR A 282 -1.93 3.49 -14.10
C TYR A 282 -1.70 2.00 -13.85
N LYS A 283 -2.26 1.12 -14.70
CA LYS A 283 -1.99 -0.32 -14.64
C LYS A 283 -0.51 -0.66 -14.76
N LYS A 284 0.21 0.03 -15.65
CA LYS A 284 1.66 -0.16 -15.79
C LYS A 284 2.41 0.24 -14.52
N THR A 285 2.14 1.42 -13.98
CA THR A 285 2.75 1.87 -12.72
C THR A 285 2.44 0.95 -11.55
N ILE A 286 1.22 0.42 -11.44
CA ILE A 286 0.87 -0.56 -10.39
C ILE A 286 1.72 -1.82 -10.55
N SER A 287 1.84 -2.35 -11.77
CA SER A 287 2.67 -3.53 -12.04
C SER A 287 4.16 -3.30 -11.71
N ASP A 288 4.70 -2.12 -12.05
CA ASP A 288 6.07 -1.74 -11.71
C ASP A 288 6.27 -1.65 -10.18
N LEU A 289 5.29 -1.11 -9.45
CA LEU A 289 5.30 -1.03 -7.99
C LEU A 289 5.20 -2.41 -7.32
N GLU A 290 4.34 -3.29 -7.82
CA GLU A 290 4.22 -4.67 -7.33
C GLU A 290 5.52 -5.47 -7.54
N ALA A 291 6.19 -5.25 -8.67
CA ALA A 291 7.49 -5.85 -8.95
C ALA A 291 8.56 -5.33 -7.98
N ALA A 292 8.58 -4.01 -7.72
CA ALA A 292 9.48 -3.40 -6.75
C ALA A 292 9.23 -3.91 -5.32
N GLN A 293 7.96 -4.01 -4.91
CA GLN A 293 7.58 -4.57 -3.60
C GLN A 293 8.02 -6.03 -3.48
N SER A 294 7.81 -6.84 -4.51
CA SER A 294 8.26 -8.25 -4.53
C SER A 294 9.77 -8.39 -4.44
N LYS A 295 10.53 -7.41 -4.95
CA LYS A 295 11.99 -7.36 -4.78
C LYS A 295 12.36 -7.02 -3.33
N ILE A 296 11.74 -6.01 -2.74
CA ILE A 296 11.96 -5.62 -1.33
C ILE A 296 11.62 -6.79 -0.39
N THR A 297 10.49 -7.46 -0.59
CA THR A 297 10.10 -8.63 0.22
C THR A 297 11.11 -9.76 0.10
N ARG A 298 11.67 -9.99 -1.10
CA ARG A 298 12.76 -10.95 -1.29
C ARG A 298 14.06 -10.51 -0.62
N ASP A 299 14.40 -9.23 -0.65
CA ASP A 299 15.62 -8.74 -0.01
C ASP A 299 15.51 -8.76 1.54
N LEU A 300 14.30 -8.56 2.08
CA LEU A 300 14.00 -8.70 3.52
C LEU A 300 13.88 -10.16 3.97
N GLY A 301 13.30 -11.04 3.14
CA GLY A 301 13.17 -12.47 3.39
C GLY A 301 14.41 -13.29 3.05
N SER A 302 15.29 -12.74 2.21
CA SER A 302 16.65 -13.23 1.96
C SER A 302 17.41 -13.15 3.28
N GLY A 303 18.00 -14.26 3.71
CA GLY A 303 18.73 -14.41 4.97
C GLY A 303 19.88 -13.42 5.22
N ASN A 304 20.08 -12.41 4.39
CA ASN A 304 20.99 -11.29 4.61
C ASN A 304 20.67 -10.54 5.92
N MET A 305 19.39 -10.23 6.21
CA MET A 305 19.04 -9.60 7.49
C MET A 305 19.17 -10.55 8.69
N SER A 306 18.87 -11.84 8.51
CA SER A 306 19.12 -12.85 9.54
C SER A 306 20.61 -12.99 9.83
N SER A 307 21.44 -13.06 8.79
CA SER A 307 22.89 -13.20 8.90
C SER A 307 23.55 -12.00 9.58
N LEU A 308 23.06 -10.78 9.29
CA LEU A 308 23.52 -9.57 9.95
C LEU A 308 23.07 -9.53 11.42
N THR A 309 21.84 -9.97 11.70
CA THR A 309 21.32 -10.10 13.07
C THR A 309 22.14 -11.12 13.87
N ASP A 310 22.45 -12.26 13.27
CA ASP A 310 23.28 -13.30 13.87
C ASP A 310 24.72 -12.83 14.10
N GLU A 311 25.30 -12.09 13.15
CA GLU A 311 26.64 -11.52 13.30
C GLU A 311 26.68 -10.48 14.44
N LEU A 312 25.70 -9.58 14.49
CA LEU A 312 25.59 -8.59 15.57
C LEU A 312 25.39 -9.28 16.93
N GLN A 313 24.58 -10.32 16.99
CA GLN A 313 24.36 -11.10 18.22
C GLN A 313 25.66 -11.80 18.67
N ARG A 314 26.43 -12.37 17.74
CA ARG A 314 27.75 -12.95 18.04
C ARG A 314 28.74 -11.91 18.56
N ARG A 315 28.80 -10.72 17.93
CA ARG A 315 29.66 -9.61 18.39
C ARG A 315 29.25 -9.12 19.78
N LEU A 316 27.96 -8.97 20.03
CA LEU A 316 27.44 -8.59 21.33
C LEU A 316 27.81 -9.60 22.41
N ASN A 317 27.65 -10.90 22.14
CA ASN A 317 28.02 -11.95 23.08
C ASN A 317 29.53 -11.98 23.35
N LYS A 318 30.36 -11.75 22.34
CA LYS A 318 31.82 -11.63 22.50
C LYS A 318 32.20 -10.45 23.38
N ALA A 319 31.59 -9.29 23.17
CA ALA A 319 31.81 -8.11 24.00
C ALA A 319 31.37 -8.35 25.46
N LYS A 320 30.20 -8.97 25.68
CA LYS A 320 29.74 -9.36 27.02
C LYS A 320 30.72 -10.28 27.74
N TYR A 321 31.30 -11.25 27.03
CA TYR A 321 32.32 -12.12 27.61
C TYR A 321 33.58 -11.34 27.99
N GLN A 322 34.05 -10.45 27.12
CA GLN A 322 35.21 -9.60 27.41
C GLN A 322 34.99 -8.71 28.64
N ILE A 323 33.82 -8.07 28.75
CA ILE A 323 33.46 -7.27 29.93
C ILE A 323 33.51 -8.13 31.18
N ARG A 324 32.87 -9.30 31.20
CA ARG A 324 32.94 -10.22 32.36
C ARG A 324 34.36 -10.62 32.72
N THR A 325 35.23 -10.85 31.74
CA THR A 325 36.64 -11.17 32.02
C THR A 325 37.42 -9.99 32.58
N LEU A 326 37.09 -8.76 32.19
CA LEU A 326 37.68 -7.55 32.75
C LEU A 326 37.17 -7.30 34.16
N ASP A 327 35.86 -7.46 34.40
CA ASP A 327 35.27 -7.33 35.74
C ASP A 327 35.89 -8.33 36.72
N ALA A 328 36.03 -9.61 36.32
CA ALA A 328 36.70 -10.62 37.15
C ALA A 328 38.18 -10.34 37.39
N LYS A 329 38.85 -9.60 36.49
CA LYS A 329 40.23 -9.12 36.72
C LYS A 329 40.24 -7.96 37.71
N LEU A 330 39.33 -7.00 37.56
CA LEU A 330 39.19 -5.86 38.47
C LEU A 330 38.85 -6.32 39.89
N GLU A 331 37.91 -7.26 40.04
CA GLU A 331 37.55 -7.85 41.32
C GLU A 331 38.74 -8.57 41.99
N LYS A 332 39.64 -9.18 41.21
CA LYS A 332 40.90 -9.75 41.72
C LYS A 332 41.90 -8.67 42.16
N TYR A 333 41.92 -7.52 41.51
CA TYR A 333 42.76 -6.39 41.91
C TYR A 333 42.20 -5.69 43.16
N GLU A 334 40.88 -5.47 43.23
CA GLU A 334 40.21 -4.90 44.41
C GLU A 334 40.35 -5.81 45.63
N ASN A 335 40.21 -7.13 45.46
CA ASN A 335 40.38 -8.09 46.56
C ASN A 335 41.85 -8.48 46.83
N SER A 336 42.83 -7.86 46.15
CA SER A 336 44.24 -8.09 46.45
C SER A 336 44.66 -7.28 47.68
N SER A 337 44.18 -7.71 48.86
CA SER A 337 44.62 -7.24 50.19
C SER A 337 46.14 -7.30 50.40
N LYS A 338 46.85 -7.98 49.49
CA LYS A 338 48.30 -7.97 49.37
C LYS A 338 48.88 -6.57 49.16
N LEU A 339 48.27 -5.71 48.33
CA LEU A 339 48.82 -4.35 48.13
C LEU A 339 48.66 -3.49 49.39
N GLU A 340 47.49 -3.54 50.04
CA GLU A 340 47.27 -2.79 51.29
C GLU A 340 48.16 -3.30 52.43
N THR A 341 48.31 -4.62 52.58
CA THR A 341 49.20 -5.20 53.60
C THR A 341 50.67 -4.95 53.30
N GLU A 342 51.09 -4.94 52.03
CA GLU A 342 52.47 -4.64 51.63
C GLU A 342 52.79 -3.15 51.81
N LEU A 343 51.83 -2.26 51.57
CA LEU A 343 51.97 -0.82 51.83
C LEU A 343 52.05 -0.55 53.34
N GLU A 344 51.24 -1.21 54.16
CA GLU A 344 51.31 -1.08 55.62
C GLU A 344 52.63 -1.65 56.18
N ASN A 345 53.10 -2.78 55.67
CA ASN A 345 54.40 -3.35 56.04
C ASN A 345 55.58 -2.43 55.65
N LEU A 346 55.53 -1.82 54.47
CA LEU A 346 56.53 -0.83 54.05
C LEU A 346 56.52 0.42 54.94
N LYS A 347 55.33 0.84 55.39
CA LYS A 347 55.16 1.97 56.30
C LYS A 347 55.77 1.70 57.68
N ILE A 348 55.57 0.50 58.22
CA ILE A 348 56.21 0.03 59.46
C ILE A 348 57.74 -0.02 59.30
N LYS A 349 58.23 -0.51 58.15
CA LYS A 349 59.67 -0.58 57.87
C LYS A 349 60.31 0.80 57.71
N ALA A 350 59.62 1.75 57.08
CA ALA A 350 60.09 3.13 56.99
C ALA A 350 60.19 3.78 58.38
N LYS A 351 59.19 3.57 59.23
CA LYS A 351 59.18 4.12 60.60
C LYS A 351 60.31 3.58 61.47
N THR A 352 60.59 2.28 61.39
CA THR A 352 61.71 1.67 62.14
C THR A 352 63.08 2.16 61.63
N GLN A 353 63.23 2.43 60.33
CA GLN A 353 64.44 3.04 59.79
C GLN A 353 64.61 4.50 60.22
N GLU A 354 63.51 5.26 60.33
CA GLU A 354 63.52 6.63 60.83
C GLU A 354 63.93 6.69 62.31
N GLU A 355 63.39 5.80 63.14
CA GLU A 355 63.79 5.66 64.55
C GLU A 355 65.28 5.31 64.70
N PHE A 356 65.79 4.38 63.88
CA PHE A 356 67.21 4.04 63.85
C PHE A 356 68.10 5.23 63.42
N LEU A 357 67.66 6.00 62.43
CA LEU A 357 68.37 7.20 62.00
C LEU A 357 68.42 8.28 63.09
N ASN A 358 67.33 8.45 63.84
CA ASN A 358 67.31 9.37 64.98
C ASN A 358 68.30 8.94 66.06
N GLU A 359 68.34 7.66 66.43
CA GLU A 359 69.31 7.11 67.39
C GLU A 359 70.77 7.30 66.92
N LYS A 360 71.03 7.09 65.62
CA LYS A 360 72.35 7.39 65.03
C LYS A 360 72.68 8.87 65.06
N THR A 361 71.70 9.74 64.89
CA THR A 361 71.90 11.19 64.96
C THR A 361 72.24 11.63 66.39
N GLU A 362 71.55 11.09 67.40
CA GLU A 362 71.84 11.35 68.82
C GLU A 362 73.24 10.87 69.22
N THR A 363 73.66 9.68 68.78
CA THR A 363 75.01 9.18 69.04
C THR A 363 76.08 10.02 68.34
N ILE A 364 75.84 10.51 67.12
CA ILE A 364 76.73 11.46 66.45
C ILE A 364 76.84 12.77 67.24
N GLU A 365 75.74 13.28 67.80
CA GLU A 365 75.78 14.46 68.66
C GLU A 365 76.61 14.24 69.94
N MET A 366 76.47 13.07 70.58
CA MET A 366 77.30 12.71 71.72
C MET A 366 78.78 12.68 71.36
N ILE A 367 79.13 12.01 70.25
CA ILE A 367 80.51 11.94 69.75
C ILE A 367 81.02 13.34 69.43
N LYS A 368 80.22 14.22 68.84
CA LYS A 368 80.59 15.62 68.60
C LYS A 368 80.90 16.36 69.91
N LYS A 369 80.05 16.23 70.93
CA LYS A 369 80.27 16.83 72.26
C LYS A 369 81.57 16.31 72.89
N GLU A 370 81.83 15.02 72.78
CA GLU A 370 83.05 14.40 73.31
C GLU A 370 84.30 14.83 72.53
N ALA A 371 84.22 14.89 71.20
CA ALA A 371 85.28 15.41 70.35
C ALA A 371 85.58 16.88 70.64
N THR A 372 84.57 17.72 70.92
CA THR A 372 84.79 19.11 71.35
C THR A 372 85.51 19.19 72.69
N LYS A 373 85.15 18.35 73.67
CA LYS A 373 85.86 18.28 74.96
C LYS A 373 87.31 17.85 74.79
N SER A 374 87.54 16.79 74.00
CA SER A 374 88.88 16.32 73.71
C SER A 374 89.70 17.38 72.94
N HIS A 375 89.07 18.13 72.02
CA HIS A 375 89.71 19.24 71.34
C HIS A 375 90.11 20.37 72.30
N GLU A 376 89.24 20.72 73.26
CA GLU A 376 89.57 21.69 74.32
C GLU A 376 90.72 21.21 75.21
N GLU A 377 90.76 19.93 75.57
CA GLU A 377 91.88 19.32 76.30
C GLU A 377 93.17 19.34 75.49
N VAL A 378 93.12 18.99 74.20
CA VAL A 378 94.26 19.10 73.29
C VAL A 378 94.73 20.55 73.18
N GLN A 379 93.83 21.54 73.12
CA GLN A 379 94.22 22.95 73.14
C GLN A 379 94.87 23.36 74.47
N LYS A 380 94.36 22.88 75.61
CA LYS A 380 94.99 23.11 76.92
C LYS A 380 96.38 22.49 76.99
N LEU A 381 96.55 21.26 76.52
CA LEU A 381 97.84 20.58 76.40
C LEU A 381 98.77 21.29 75.42
N LYS A 382 98.25 21.81 74.31
CA LYS A 382 99.02 22.58 73.33
C LYS A 382 99.56 23.88 73.93
N LYS A 383 98.73 24.62 74.67
CA LYS A 383 99.17 25.79 75.45
C LYS A 383 100.20 25.42 76.53
N TYR A 384 100.05 24.27 77.17
CA TYR A 384 101.02 23.74 78.15
C TYR A 384 102.36 23.39 77.48
N ILE A 385 102.34 22.77 76.30
CA ILE A 385 103.55 22.46 75.51
C ILE A 385 104.23 23.75 75.01
N GLU A 386 103.46 24.75 74.57
CA GLU A 386 103.99 26.08 74.20
C GLU A 386 104.61 26.82 75.39
N SER A 387 104.21 26.52 76.63
CA SER A 387 104.84 27.04 77.85
C SER A 387 106.13 26.30 78.28
N ILE A 388 106.48 25.18 77.63
CA ILE A 388 107.56 24.26 78.06
C ILE A 388 108.73 24.17 77.03
N ARG A 389 108.68 24.87 75.88
CA ARG A 389 109.79 24.84 74.90
C ARG A 389 110.22 26.21 74.35
N PRO A 390 111.52 26.40 74.08
CA PRO A 390 112.38 27.24 74.91
C PRO A 390 112.89 28.49 74.17
N THR A 391 113.23 29.51 74.96
CA THR A 391 113.99 30.68 74.50
C THR A 391 115.36 30.28 73.96
N LYS A 392 115.66 30.82 72.79
CA LYS A 392 116.91 30.77 72.02
C LYS A 392 118.17 30.79 72.89
N LYS A 393 118.92 29.68 72.85
CA LYS A 393 120.37 29.58 72.66
C LYS A 393 120.71 28.09 72.53
N VAL A 394 121.82 27.75 71.88
CA VAL A 394 122.24 26.41 71.43
C VAL A 394 121.75 26.02 70.02
N GLU A 395 121.91 26.97 69.08
CA GLU A 395 122.36 26.63 67.71
C GLU A 395 123.89 26.57 67.76
N GLU A 396 124.47 25.37 67.60
CA GLU A 396 125.86 25.05 67.19
C GLU A 396 126.32 23.74 67.86
N PHE A 397 125.81 22.59 67.40
CA PHE A 397 126.49 21.30 67.56
C PHE A 397 126.05 20.35 66.43
N ILE A 398 126.19 20.84 65.19
CA ILE A 398 126.14 20.02 63.97
C ILE A 398 127.59 19.72 63.60
N LYS A 399 128.02 18.45 63.73
CA LYS A 399 128.90 17.75 62.77
C LYS A 399 129.36 16.38 63.28
N ILE A 400 129.12 15.36 62.44
CA ILE A 400 129.96 14.17 62.18
C ILE A 400 129.79 12.96 63.11
N SER A 401 129.24 11.88 62.54
CA SER A 401 129.81 10.52 62.75
C SER A 401 129.62 9.68 61.47
N PRO A 402 130.69 9.28 60.75
CA PRO A 402 130.63 8.62 59.43
C PRO A 402 130.28 7.12 59.48
N ASN A 403 129.79 6.60 60.61
CA ASN A 403 129.72 5.16 60.87
C ASN A 403 128.30 4.59 61.04
N MET A 404 127.26 5.42 60.90
CA MET A 404 125.86 4.97 60.95
C MET A 404 125.42 4.29 59.65
N ASP A 405 125.92 4.72 58.48
CA ASP A 405 125.57 4.10 57.21
C ASP A 405 126.13 2.68 57.06
N LEU A 406 127.33 2.41 57.60
CA LEU A 406 127.89 1.06 57.68
C LEU A 406 127.09 0.17 58.65
N ARG A 407 126.71 0.71 59.82
CA ARG A 407 125.87 0.00 60.80
C ARG A 407 124.49 -0.36 60.25
N ILE A 408 123.88 0.53 59.45
CA ILE A 408 122.60 0.27 58.77
C ILE A 408 122.77 -0.77 57.67
N LYS A 409 123.91 -0.79 56.97
CA LYS A 409 124.23 -1.82 55.97
C LYS A 409 124.45 -3.20 56.60
N GLU A 410 125.19 -3.27 57.71
CA GLU A 410 125.40 -4.49 58.50
C GLU A 410 124.08 -5.03 59.07
N LEU A 411 123.23 -4.16 59.62
CA LEU A 411 121.90 -4.55 60.11
C LEU A 411 121.02 -5.10 58.98
N LYS A 412 121.07 -4.49 57.79
CA LYS A 412 120.36 -5.02 56.61
C LYS A 412 120.92 -6.36 56.11
N THR A 413 122.21 -6.63 56.29
CA THR A 413 122.80 -7.93 55.93
C THR A 413 122.41 -9.00 56.94
N MET A 414 122.47 -8.69 58.24
CA MET A 414 122.00 -9.58 59.30
C MET A 414 120.52 -9.95 59.16
N VAL A 415 119.66 -9.00 58.81
CA VAL A 415 118.22 -9.29 58.59
C VAL A 415 118.02 -10.26 57.43
N LYS A 416 118.77 -10.12 56.31
CA LYS A 416 118.70 -11.06 55.19
C LYS A 416 119.25 -12.45 55.54
N GLU A 417 120.32 -12.52 56.33
CA GLU A 417 120.88 -13.79 56.80
C GLU A 417 119.88 -14.54 57.69
N LEU A 418 119.21 -13.82 58.61
CA LEU A 418 118.18 -14.37 59.50
C LEU A 418 116.93 -14.82 58.73
N GLU A 419 116.50 -14.08 57.71
CA GLU A 419 115.40 -14.52 56.83
C GLU A 419 115.75 -15.82 56.09
N LYS A 420 116.99 -15.96 55.61
CA LYS A 420 117.49 -17.17 54.96
C LYS A 420 117.52 -18.35 55.94
N GLN A 421 118.09 -18.18 57.13
CA GLN A 421 118.10 -19.24 58.15
C GLN A 421 116.69 -19.65 58.58
N ASN A 422 115.77 -18.70 58.71
CA ASN A 422 114.37 -19.00 59.04
C ASN A 422 113.68 -19.79 57.91
N SER A 423 114.01 -19.50 56.64
CA SER A 423 113.51 -20.27 55.50
C SER A 423 114.09 -21.69 55.45
N GLU A 424 115.38 -21.87 55.76
CA GLU A 424 116.04 -23.18 55.84
C GLU A 424 115.51 -24.01 57.01
N GLN A 425 115.34 -23.41 58.19
CA GLN A 425 114.71 -24.06 59.35
C GLN A 425 113.26 -24.47 59.06
N ARG A 426 112.48 -23.64 58.35
CA ARG A 426 111.12 -24.04 57.92
C ARG A 426 111.16 -25.22 56.94
N LEU A 427 112.16 -25.28 56.05
CA LEU A 427 112.33 -26.40 55.12
C LEU A 427 112.72 -27.68 55.86
N GLU A 428 113.63 -27.58 56.84
CA GLU A 428 114.10 -28.68 57.68
C GLU A 428 112.97 -29.21 58.59
N ILE A 429 112.18 -28.33 59.21
CA ILE A 429 110.97 -28.69 59.95
C ILE A 429 109.94 -29.38 59.04
N THR A 430 109.85 -28.97 57.76
CA THR A 430 108.93 -29.59 56.79
C THR A 430 109.42 -30.97 56.34
N GLN A 431 110.75 -31.17 56.27
CA GLN A 431 111.36 -32.48 55.96
C GLN A 431 111.25 -33.44 57.15
N LEU A 432 111.48 -32.97 58.38
CA LEU A 432 111.30 -33.75 59.61
C LEU A 432 109.84 -34.13 59.92
N ARG A 433 108.86 -33.45 59.30
CA ARG A 433 107.43 -33.81 59.38
C ARG A 433 106.99 -34.83 58.33
N LYS A 434 107.86 -35.18 57.38
CA LYS A 434 107.60 -36.17 56.30
C LYS A 434 108.37 -37.49 56.48
N SER A 435 109.25 -37.58 57.47
CA SER A 435 109.87 -38.79 58.04
C SER A 435 109.21 -39.12 59.37
#